data_AF-A0A3L6RIN4-F1
#
_entry.id   AF-A0A3L6RIN4-F1
#
_cell.length_a   1.000
_cell.length_b   1.000
_cell.length_c   1.000
_cell.angle_alpha   90.00
_cell.angle_beta   90.00
_cell.angle_gamma   90.00
#
_symmetry.space_group_name_H-M   'P 1'
#
loop_
_entity.id
_entity.type
_entity.pdbx_description
1 polymer ?
#
loop_
_entity_poly.entity_id
_entity_poly.type
_entity_poly.pdbx_seq_one_letter_code
_entity_poly.pdbx_strand_id
1 'polypeptide(L)'
;MALPQNPFRKWSARGLIRVLVFTIVLCPLFALYKFGLFVSPGISLWRLLQLHQDYGDTAGDSSMANLKPALVVLYSLALLQGVLFYYRAAISSLEEQRLLEKVARAYGLDEYDKARRSIQDYLRETRVGCEKDPSFARGRNLITYAAGLMQSNSPDSYISGARIIDTLIRLPVSTEENRHKLIDMIGSAPSSSGDAVARNLVRFIRTRVPESVVESQHMLMNNLIGSASSGAIKKFVQMLDSRSQSDSTETRFRAMRIVAHFASEIRLSKIPYAIQCISSFLSNSEASHRHKETSIYILWKLTDDEENLRLMSNTNGLALKIIKMLVDSDGGELHDSEHDRWCTNIAVPGMEVIKRFTSVIKRSNNMQLPREILESTDAIDTLESMLNCQQCKVEEELQRSVIMVVTQIISMGTSLPVGDEVKKRLILSLIAIFLESGGDGKSSVKKMAGESLAQLSCVSENSSTILGAEDGRIVDSLTQVILDKNSEYRKSAADILKNLCSHYTTNEDVHFQKLKNAMIDDVIPKVLREVLDCRPTAEPRLPFPNPIYSYYTYPPPQYPYPMPDSPYEVEDQEALSSLCAAVHARLISQDPDLATRFDQIDK
;
A
#
# COMPACT_ATOMS: atom_id res chain seq x y z
N MET A 1 1.27 -67.86 17.67
CA MET A 1 2.12 -67.82 18.88
C MET A 1 3.27 -66.85 18.61
N ALA A 2 3.19 -65.62 19.14
CA ALA A 2 4.32 -64.74 19.48
C ALA A 2 3.73 -63.43 20.05
N LEU A 3 3.82 -63.27 21.37
CA LEU A 3 3.48 -62.04 22.10
C LEU A 3 4.48 -60.91 21.77
N PRO A 4 4.09 -59.62 21.84
CA PRO A 4 5.04 -58.53 21.73
C PRO A 4 5.97 -58.51 22.94
N GLN A 5 7.27 -58.48 22.68
CA GLN A 5 8.29 -58.35 23.73
C GLN A 5 8.21 -56.97 24.40
N ASN A 6 8.17 -56.99 25.73
CA ASN A 6 8.21 -55.82 26.61
C ASN A 6 9.38 -54.86 26.29
N PRO A 7 9.17 -53.54 26.28
CA PRO A 7 10.19 -52.54 25.95
C PRO A 7 11.08 -52.15 27.14
N PHE A 8 11.31 -53.04 28.12
CA PHE A 8 12.24 -52.78 29.21
C PHE A 8 13.63 -53.32 28.89
N ARG A 9 14.34 -52.54 28.08
CA ARG A 9 15.78 -52.66 27.81
C ARG A 9 16.54 -52.70 29.14
N LYS A 10 17.30 -53.76 29.41
CA LYS A 10 18.20 -53.91 30.57
C LYS A 10 19.12 -52.69 30.67
N TRP A 11 18.92 -51.87 31.68
CA TRP A 11 19.85 -50.78 32.01
C TRP A 11 21.13 -51.41 32.54
N SER A 12 22.28 -51.05 31.95
CA SER A 12 23.60 -51.37 32.52
C SER A 12 23.66 -50.81 33.93
N ALA A 13 24.22 -51.58 34.89
CA ALA A 13 24.37 -51.14 36.29
C ALA A 13 25.04 -49.76 36.41
N ARG A 14 25.96 -49.43 35.48
CA ARG A 14 26.58 -48.11 35.38
C ARG A 14 25.61 -47.00 34.98
N GLY A 15 24.64 -47.30 34.11
CA GLY A 15 23.57 -46.37 33.75
C GLY A 15 22.60 -46.13 34.92
N LEU A 16 22.30 -47.18 35.68
CA LEU A 16 21.43 -47.10 36.86
C LEU A 16 22.09 -46.30 37.99
N ILE A 17 23.39 -46.50 38.22
CA ILE A 17 24.18 -45.69 39.17
C ILE A 17 24.23 -44.22 38.74
N ARG A 18 24.42 -43.92 37.45
CA ARG A 18 24.42 -42.53 36.94
C ARG A 18 23.08 -41.84 37.14
N VAL A 19 21.96 -42.54 36.89
CA VAL A 19 20.62 -42.01 37.15
C VAL A 19 20.40 -41.79 38.65
N LEU A 20 20.83 -42.73 39.51
CA LEU A 20 20.73 -42.57 40.96
C LEU A 20 21.56 -41.39 41.48
N VAL A 21 22.81 -41.24 41.04
CA VAL A 21 23.66 -40.09 41.42
C VAL A 21 23.04 -38.78 40.92
N PHE A 22 22.53 -38.74 39.69
CA PHE A 22 21.84 -37.57 39.17
C PHE A 22 20.62 -37.20 40.02
N THR A 23 19.77 -38.17 40.35
CA THR A 23 18.52 -37.93 41.10
C THR A 23 18.74 -37.65 42.59
N ILE A 24 19.70 -38.30 43.25
CA ILE A 24 19.89 -38.19 44.70
C ILE A 24 20.88 -37.07 45.06
N VAL A 25 21.87 -36.80 44.21
CA VAL A 25 22.90 -35.81 44.52
C VAL A 25 22.67 -34.53 43.72
N LEU A 26 22.59 -34.62 42.39
CA LEU A 26 22.52 -33.43 41.54
C LEU A 26 21.17 -32.72 41.62
N CYS A 27 20.04 -33.44 41.67
CA CYS A 27 18.72 -32.80 41.79
C CYS A 27 18.54 -32.04 43.13
N PRO A 28 18.88 -32.59 44.31
CA PRO A 28 18.82 -31.85 45.56
C PRO A 28 19.85 -30.71 45.63
N LEU A 29 21.06 -30.90 45.11
CA LEU A 29 22.04 -29.80 45.01
C LEU A 29 21.54 -28.68 44.11
N PHE A 30 20.93 -29.01 42.97
CA PHE A 30 20.32 -28.02 42.08
C PHE A 30 19.16 -27.29 42.78
N ALA A 31 18.31 -28.02 43.50
CA ALA A 31 17.23 -27.44 44.28
C ALA A 31 17.76 -26.52 45.39
N LEU A 32 18.78 -26.92 46.13
CA LEU A 32 19.43 -26.09 47.15
C LEU A 32 20.16 -24.89 46.54
N TYR A 33 20.80 -25.04 45.39
CA TYR A 33 21.45 -23.93 44.70
C TYR A 33 20.45 -22.90 44.16
N LYS A 34 19.33 -23.36 43.58
CA LYS A 34 18.27 -22.51 43.02
C LYS A 34 17.35 -21.91 44.07
N PHE A 35 16.99 -22.68 45.09
CA PHE A 35 15.97 -22.33 46.08
C PHE A 35 16.54 -22.15 47.49
N GLY A 36 17.85 -22.31 47.71
CA GLY A 36 18.47 -22.23 49.03
C GLY A 36 18.21 -20.90 49.75
N LEU A 37 18.21 -19.79 49.02
CA LEU A 37 17.82 -18.47 49.55
C LEU A 37 16.34 -18.36 49.94
N PHE A 38 15.47 -19.19 49.36
CA PHE A 38 14.04 -19.25 49.70
C PHE A 38 13.76 -20.19 50.88
N VAL A 39 14.56 -21.25 51.01
CA VAL A 39 14.43 -22.29 52.04
C VAL A 39 15.14 -21.90 53.35
N SER A 40 16.29 -21.24 53.25
CA SER A 40 17.10 -20.78 54.40
C SER A 40 16.31 -19.97 55.44
N PRO A 41 15.39 -19.05 55.07
CA PRO A 41 14.64 -18.26 56.04
C PRO A 41 13.61 -19.12 56.78
N GLY A 42 12.99 -20.09 56.09
CA GLY A 42 12.09 -21.06 56.70
C GLY A 42 12.80 -21.98 57.70
N ILE A 43 13.99 -22.48 57.34
CA ILE A 43 14.82 -23.28 58.25
C ILE A 43 15.30 -22.44 59.45
N SER A 44 15.71 -21.20 59.20
CA SER A 44 16.18 -20.30 60.26
C SER A 44 15.06 -19.94 61.23
N LEU A 45 13.84 -19.67 60.73
CA LEU A 45 12.66 -19.45 61.55
C LEU A 45 12.30 -20.70 62.36
N TRP A 46 12.28 -21.88 61.72
CA TRP A 46 12.00 -23.14 62.40
C TRP A 46 13.02 -23.43 63.51
N ARG A 47 14.32 -23.22 63.25
CA ARG A 47 15.39 -23.40 64.24
C ARG A 47 15.30 -22.38 65.39
N LEU A 48 14.97 -21.13 65.11
CA LEU A 48 14.73 -20.12 66.16
C LEU A 48 13.53 -20.48 67.04
N LEU A 49 12.44 -20.99 66.46
CA LEU A 49 11.26 -21.45 67.20
C LEU A 49 11.58 -22.69 68.06
N GLN A 50 12.32 -23.65 67.52
CA GLN A 50 12.80 -24.81 68.27
C GLN A 50 13.68 -24.39 69.45
N LEU A 51 14.65 -23.49 69.21
CA LEU A 51 15.52 -22.93 70.26
C LEU A 51 14.75 -22.14 71.34
N HIS A 52 13.54 -21.67 71.04
CA HIS A 52 12.67 -21.02 72.01
C HIS A 52 11.86 -22.03 72.85
N GLN A 53 11.44 -23.14 72.25
CA GLN A 53 10.64 -24.19 72.91
C GLN A 53 11.48 -25.13 73.79
N ASP A 54 12.67 -25.52 73.34
CA ASP A 54 13.52 -26.51 74.04
C ASP A 54 14.33 -25.91 75.22
N TYR A 55 14.18 -24.62 75.52
CA TYR A 55 15.09 -23.89 76.43
C TYR A 55 14.51 -23.57 77.81
N GLY A 56 13.54 -24.35 78.28
CA GLY A 56 13.12 -24.34 79.69
C GLY A 56 14.07 -25.09 80.64
N ASP A 57 14.99 -25.91 80.12
CA ASP A 57 15.50 -27.06 80.90
C ASP A 57 17.03 -27.32 80.86
N THR A 58 17.85 -26.39 80.38
CA THR A 58 19.32 -26.58 80.30
C THR A 58 20.12 -25.49 81.02
N ALA A 59 19.86 -25.34 82.32
CA ALA A 59 20.74 -24.60 83.23
C ALA A 59 21.82 -25.55 83.77
N GLY A 60 23.00 -25.61 83.15
CA GLY A 60 24.10 -26.39 83.75
C GLY A 60 25.44 -26.49 83.02
N ASP A 61 25.50 -26.33 81.69
CA ASP A 61 26.72 -26.65 80.94
C ASP A 61 27.52 -25.40 80.50
N SER A 62 28.60 -25.08 81.23
CA SER A 62 29.45 -23.89 81.02
C SER A 62 30.18 -23.88 79.66
N SER A 63 30.34 -25.05 79.05
CA SER A 63 30.92 -25.26 77.69
C SER A 63 30.06 -24.66 76.57
N MET A 64 28.74 -24.52 76.77
CA MET A 64 27.79 -24.02 75.75
C MET A 64 27.38 -22.56 75.94
N ALA A 65 27.97 -21.83 76.90
CA ALA A 65 27.57 -20.46 77.25
C ALA A 65 27.55 -19.49 76.04
N ASN A 66 28.51 -19.65 75.11
CA ASN A 66 28.61 -18.81 73.91
C ASN A 66 27.93 -19.42 72.67
N LEU A 67 27.65 -20.73 72.67
CA LEU A 67 27.06 -21.43 71.53
C LEU A 67 25.63 -20.97 71.27
N LYS A 68 24.84 -20.78 72.34
CA LYS A 68 23.46 -20.35 72.22
C LYS A 68 23.32 -18.93 71.64
N PRO A 69 23.97 -17.89 72.21
CA PRO A 69 23.94 -16.56 71.62
C PRO A 69 24.42 -16.56 70.16
N ALA A 70 25.46 -17.35 69.85
CA ALA A 70 25.97 -17.46 68.48
C ALA A 70 24.95 -18.08 67.50
N LEU A 71 24.25 -19.16 67.87
CA LEU A 71 23.22 -19.77 67.02
C LEU A 71 22.02 -18.83 66.81
N VAL A 72 21.60 -18.11 67.85
CA VAL A 72 20.53 -17.09 67.73
C VAL A 72 20.95 -16.01 66.74
N VAL A 73 22.15 -15.44 66.89
CA VAL A 73 22.66 -14.41 65.95
C VAL A 73 22.75 -14.96 64.52
N LEU A 74 23.28 -16.17 64.34
CA LEU A 74 23.42 -16.80 63.02
C LEU A 74 22.06 -16.98 62.33
N TYR A 75 21.09 -17.59 63.00
CA TYR A 75 19.77 -17.82 62.42
C TYR A 75 18.97 -16.52 62.28
N SER A 76 19.13 -15.54 63.17
CA SER A 76 18.53 -14.22 63.01
C SER A 76 19.10 -13.47 61.79
N LEU A 77 20.41 -13.56 61.55
CA LEU A 77 21.04 -12.94 60.36
C LEU A 77 20.59 -13.62 59.07
N ALA A 78 20.54 -14.97 59.05
CA ALA A 78 20.05 -15.73 57.91
C ALA A 78 18.57 -15.46 57.61
N LEU A 79 17.73 -15.36 58.65
CA LEU A 79 16.32 -14.98 58.53
C LEU A 79 16.18 -13.56 57.97
N LEU A 80 16.92 -12.59 58.52
CA LEU A 80 16.90 -11.20 58.05
C LEU A 80 17.35 -11.09 56.60
N GLN A 81 18.45 -11.73 56.22
CA GLN A 81 18.94 -11.78 54.84
C GLN A 81 17.87 -12.37 53.89
N GLY A 82 17.20 -13.42 54.35
CA GLY A 82 16.04 -14.02 53.69
C GLY A 82 14.90 -13.05 53.43
N VAL A 83 14.42 -12.40 54.50
CA VAL A 83 13.31 -11.44 54.44
C VAL A 83 13.66 -10.27 53.52
N LEU A 84 14.88 -9.72 53.60
CA LEU A 84 15.34 -8.66 52.72
C LEU A 84 15.37 -9.10 51.25
N PHE A 85 15.80 -10.34 50.98
CA PHE A 85 15.76 -10.92 49.64
C PHE A 85 14.33 -11.07 49.12
N TYR A 86 13.40 -11.60 49.93
CA TYR A 86 11.99 -11.69 49.58
C TYR A 86 11.36 -10.32 49.32
N TYR A 87 11.64 -9.34 50.17
CA TYR A 87 11.14 -7.98 50.03
C TYR A 87 11.63 -7.34 48.74
N ARG A 88 12.94 -7.46 48.45
CA ARG A 88 13.53 -7.02 47.18
C ARG A 88 12.88 -7.71 45.98
N ALA A 89 12.73 -9.04 46.01
CA ALA A 89 12.13 -9.79 44.91
C ALA A 89 10.66 -9.40 44.68
N ALA A 90 9.89 -9.19 45.75
CA ALA A 90 8.49 -8.78 45.69
C ALA A 90 8.32 -7.34 45.17
N ILE A 91 9.14 -6.39 45.64
CA ILE A 91 9.11 -5.02 45.11
C ILE A 91 9.49 -5.02 43.63
N SER A 92 10.59 -5.69 43.27
CA SER A 92 11.07 -5.74 41.90
C SER A 92 10.03 -6.33 40.94
N SER A 93 9.28 -7.36 41.35
CA SER A 93 8.23 -7.97 40.51
C SER A 93 6.99 -7.08 40.41
N LEU A 94 6.57 -6.45 41.51
CA LEU A 94 5.45 -5.51 41.53
C LEU A 94 5.74 -4.26 40.68
N GLU A 95 6.95 -3.72 40.75
CA GLU A 95 7.37 -2.57 39.94
C GLU A 95 7.45 -2.92 38.45
N GLU A 96 7.97 -4.10 38.10
CA GLU A 96 8.00 -4.60 36.72
C GLU A 96 6.57 -4.70 36.14
N GLN A 97 5.63 -5.27 36.90
CA GLN A 97 4.22 -5.35 36.49
C GLN A 97 3.54 -3.99 36.37
N ARG A 98 3.76 -3.09 37.34
CA ARG A 98 3.22 -1.73 37.30
C ARG A 98 3.74 -0.93 36.09
N LEU A 99 5.03 -1.07 35.77
CA LEU A 99 5.62 -0.43 34.60
C LEU A 99 5.08 -1.03 33.30
N LEU A 100 4.98 -2.36 33.21
CA LEU A 100 4.40 -3.05 32.07
C LEU A 100 2.96 -2.60 31.81
N GLU A 101 2.13 -2.47 32.83
CA GLU A 101 0.76 -1.98 32.68
C GLU A 101 0.69 -0.52 32.21
N LYS A 102 1.61 0.34 32.68
CA LYS A 102 1.67 1.73 32.22
C LYS A 102 2.03 1.80 30.74
N VAL A 103 3.04 1.03 30.31
CA VAL A 103 3.44 0.94 28.90
C VAL A 103 2.30 0.32 28.07
N ALA A 104 1.73 -0.80 28.50
CA ALA A 104 0.63 -1.42 27.78
C ALA A 104 -0.57 -0.49 27.61
N ARG A 105 -0.92 0.30 28.64
CA ARG A 105 -1.98 1.33 28.53
C ARG A 105 -1.61 2.46 27.56
N ALA A 106 -0.38 2.96 27.62
CA ALA A 106 0.07 4.03 26.73
C ALA A 106 0.10 3.60 25.25
N TYR A 107 0.38 2.32 24.99
CA TYR A 107 0.46 1.74 23.66
C TYR A 107 -0.84 1.01 23.23
N GLY A 108 -1.89 1.02 24.06
CA GLY A 108 -3.18 0.38 23.75
C GLY A 108 -3.10 -1.15 23.57
N LEU A 109 -2.28 -1.84 24.35
CA LEU A 109 -2.09 -3.28 24.27
C LEU A 109 -3.10 -4.05 25.13
N ASP A 110 -3.91 -4.89 24.48
CA ASP A 110 -4.82 -5.83 25.14
C ASP A 110 -4.08 -6.81 26.06
N GLU A 111 -4.76 -7.32 27.09
CA GLU A 111 -4.15 -8.23 28.08
C GLU A 111 -3.53 -9.48 27.46
N TYR A 112 -4.09 -9.94 26.34
CA TYR A 112 -3.64 -11.11 25.61
C TYR A 112 -2.63 -10.80 24.49
N ASP A 113 -2.28 -9.53 24.26
CA ASP A 113 -1.30 -9.17 23.23
C ASP A 113 0.09 -9.74 23.61
N LYS A 114 0.63 -10.59 22.74
CA LYS A 114 1.94 -11.23 22.93
C LYS A 114 3.08 -10.22 23.00
N ALA A 115 2.90 -8.98 22.52
CA ALA A 115 3.86 -7.89 22.68
C ALA A 115 4.12 -7.55 24.16
N ARG A 116 3.16 -7.78 25.06
CA ARG A 116 3.34 -7.54 26.50
C ARG A 116 4.48 -8.39 27.07
N ARG A 117 4.61 -9.64 26.62
CA ARG A 117 5.71 -10.52 27.05
C ARG A 117 7.07 -9.98 26.57
N SER A 118 7.16 -9.56 25.31
CA SER A 118 8.39 -8.98 24.76
C SER A 118 8.79 -7.67 25.45
N ILE A 119 7.82 -6.84 25.83
CA ILE A 119 8.07 -5.62 26.63
C ILE A 119 8.47 -5.97 28.07
N GLN A 120 7.86 -7.01 28.66
CA GLN A 120 8.25 -7.50 29.98
C GLN A 120 9.70 -7.99 29.99
N ASP A 121 10.13 -8.72 28.95
CA ASP A 121 11.50 -9.19 28.79
C ASP A 121 12.48 -8.01 28.71
N TYR A 122 12.14 -6.96 27.94
CA TYR A 122 12.91 -5.70 27.91
C TYR A 122 13.07 -5.06 29.30
N LEU A 123 11.97 -4.92 30.04
CA LEU A 123 11.97 -4.32 31.39
C LEU A 123 12.81 -5.16 32.36
N ARG A 124 12.67 -6.49 32.30
CA ARG A 124 13.40 -7.43 33.14
C ARG A 124 14.89 -7.41 32.86
N GLU A 125 15.30 -7.47 31.59
CA GLU A 125 16.71 -7.37 31.19
C GLU A 125 17.31 -6.04 31.63
N THR A 126 16.58 -4.95 31.45
CA THR A 126 17.03 -3.61 31.84
C THR A 126 17.21 -3.53 33.36
N ARG A 127 16.27 -4.05 34.16
CA ARG A 127 16.41 -4.12 35.62
C ARG A 127 17.63 -4.93 36.03
N VAL A 128 17.75 -6.16 35.55
CA VAL A 128 18.86 -7.06 35.93
C VAL A 128 20.22 -6.49 35.54
N GLY A 129 20.30 -5.79 34.40
CA GLY A 129 21.50 -5.07 33.99
C GLY A 129 21.81 -3.89 34.93
N CYS A 130 20.80 -3.07 35.27
CA CYS A 130 20.96 -1.93 36.20
C CYS A 130 21.34 -2.36 37.63
N GLU A 131 20.89 -3.53 38.08
CA GLU A 131 21.30 -4.11 39.37
C GLU A 131 22.80 -4.42 39.44
N LYS A 132 23.43 -4.64 38.28
CA LYS A 132 24.88 -4.88 38.17
C LYS A 132 25.65 -3.59 37.90
N ASP A 133 25.16 -2.78 36.97
CA ASP A 133 25.74 -1.51 36.58
C ASP A 133 24.62 -0.51 36.22
N PRO A 134 24.43 0.58 36.98
CA PRO A 134 23.44 1.60 36.66
C PRO A 134 23.59 2.21 35.26
N SER A 135 24.80 2.21 34.70
CA SER A 135 25.06 2.74 33.35
C SER A 135 24.45 1.86 32.24
N PHE A 136 24.04 0.63 32.56
CA PHE A 136 23.42 -0.31 31.62
C PHE A 136 22.17 0.25 30.91
N ALA A 137 21.41 1.14 31.58
CA ALA A 137 20.25 1.77 30.98
C ALA A 137 20.59 2.82 29.91
N ARG A 138 21.84 3.32 29.88
CA ARG A 138 22.22 4.43 29.00
C ARG A 138 22.06 4.05 27.54
N GLY A 139 21.21 4.80 26.82
CA GLY A 139 20.93 4.59 25.41
C GLY A 139 19.98 3.42 25.10
N ARG A 140 19.45 2.71 26.11
CA ARG A 140 18.45 1.65 25.91
C ARG A 140 17.04 2.24 25.84
N ASN A 141 16.32 1.90 24.79
CA ASN A 141 14.88 2.08 24.65
C ASN A 141 14.28 0.89 23.87
N LEU A 142 12.95 0.87 23.70
CA LEU A 142 12.26 -0.20 22.98
C LEU A 142 12.73 -0.35 21.53
N ILE A 143 13.06 0.76 20.84
CA ILE A 143 13.54 0.73 19.45
C ILE A 143 14.93 0.10 19.39
N THR A 144 15.89 0.55 20.20
CA THR A 144 17.26 0.02 20.21
C THR A 144 17.28 -1.44 20.66
N TYR A 145 16.40 -1.81 21.60
CA TYR A 145 16.26 -3.19 22.04
C TYR A 145 15.70 -4.07 20.92
N ALA A 146 14.61 -3.64 20.27
CA ALA A 146 14.03 -4.39 19.16
C ALA A 146 15.00 -4.49 17.97
N ALA A 147 15.73 -3.42 17.64
CA ALA A 147 16.77 -3.45 16.61
C ALA A 147 17.87 -4.49 16.94
N GLY A 148 18.30 -4.56 18.21
CA GLY A 148 19.23 -5.59 18.68
C GLY A 148 18.65 -7.01 18.58
N LEU A 149 17.39 -7.20 18.97
CA LEU A 149 16.67 -8.47 18.82
C LEU A 149 16.58 -8.91 17.34
N MET A 150 16.33 -7.95 16.43
CA MET A 150 16.30 -8.21 14.99
C MET A 150 17.67 -8.60 14.42
N GLN A 151 18.79 -8.35 15.10
CA GLN A 151 20.11 -8.81 14.66
C GLN A 151 20.39 -10.26 15.11
N SER A 152 19.66 -10.78 16.09
CA SER A 152 19.83 -12.14 16.62
C SER A 152 19.49 -13.23 15.58
N ASN A 153 20.20 -14.35 15.66
CA ASN A 153 19.91 -15.55 14.86
C ASN A 153 18.82 -16.45 15.49
N SER A 154 18.35 -16.10 16.70
CA SER A 154 17.29 -16.84 17.38
C SER A 154 15.90 -16.44 16.87
N PRO A 155 15.04 -17.41 16.47
CA PRO A 155 13.65 -17.18 16.12
C PRO A 155 12.87 -16.37 17.15
N ASP A 156 12.92 -16.77 18.42
CA ASP A 156 12.19 -16.10 19.48
C ASP A 156 12.63 -14.65 19.70
N SER A 157 13.92 -14.37 19.47
CA SER A 157 14.47 -13.02 19.60
C SER A 157 13.90 -12.10 18.52
N TYR A 158 14.04 -12.44 17.24
CA TYR A 158 13.56 -11.54 16.19
C TYR A 158 12.02 -11.47 16.14
N ILE A 159 11.28 -12.51 16.55
CA ILE A 159 9.83 -12.44 16.73
C ILE A 159 9.46 -11.43 17.82
N SER A 160 10.20 -11.41 18.93
CA SER A 160 9.99 -10.43 20.00
C SER A 160 10.33 -9.01 19.53
N GLY A 161 11.38 -8.85 18.72
CA GLY A 161 11.71 -7.60 18.05
C GLY A 161 10.57 -7.12 17.15
N ALA A 162 10.01 -8.01 16.32
CA ALA A 162 8.88 -7.72 15.46
C ALA A 162 7.64 -7.25 16.24
N ARG A 163 7.30 -7.90 17.36
CA ARG A 163 6.15 -7.49 18.20
C ARG A 163 6.32 -6.08 18.77
N ILE A 164 7.53 -5.74 19.20
CA ILE A 164 7.84 -4.41 19.74
C ILE A 164 7.76 -3.36 18.63
N ILE A 165 8.37 -3.61 17.47
CA ILE A 165 8.35 -2.68 16.32
C ILE A 165 6.93 -2.50 15.81
N ASP A 166 6.18 -3.58 15.65
CA ASP A 166 4.77 -3.53 15.26
C ASP A 166 3.91 -2.70 16.23
N THR A 167 4.24 -2.73 17.52
CA THR A 167 3.58 -1.93 18.54
C THR A 167 3.97 -0.45 18.44
N LEU A 168 5.24 -0.16 18.12
CA LEU A 168 5.74 1.20 17.93
C LEU A 168 5.16 1.85 16.67
N ILE A 169 4.98 1.13 15.56
CA ILE A 169 4.35 1.67 14.34
C ILE A 169 2.83 1.88 14.50
N ARG A 170 2.18 1.15 15.43
CA ARG A 170 0.75 1.32 15.76
C ARG A 170 0.48 2.50 16.68
N LEU A 171 1.53 3.15 17.20
CA LEU A 171 1.32 4.31 18.04
C LEU A 171 0.49 5.32 17.24
N PRO A 172 -0.67 5.77 17.76
CA PRO A 172 -1.57 6.59 16.97
C PRO A 172 -0.92 7.95 16.71
N VAL A 173 -0.33 8.09 15.53
CA VAL A 173 -0.05 9.37 14.87
C VAL A 173 -1.22 9.75 13.96
N SER A 174 -2.44 9.36 14.34
CA SER A 174 -3.66 9.83 13.67
C SER A 174 -4.49 10.62 14.68
N THR A 175 -4.60 11.91 14.39
CA THR A 175 -5.48 12.88 15.07
C THR A 175 -6.96 12.43 14.98
N GLU A 176 -7.32 11.65 13.96
CA GLU A 176 -8.66 11.12 13.65
C GLU A 176 -9.12 9.98 14.57
N GLU A 177 -8.29 8.95 14.80
CA GLU A 177 -8.65 7.80 15.64
C GLU A 177 -8.64 8.18 17.14
N ASN A 178 -7.75 9.12 17.50
CA ASN A 178 -7.76 9.78 18.79
C ASN A 178 -9.04 10.61 19.01
N ARG A 179 -9.61 11.24 17.97
CA ARG A 179 -10.94 11.89 18.05
C ARG A 179 -12.06 10.88 18.26
N HIS A 180 -12.03 9.73 17.57
CA HIS A 180 -13.06 8.70 17.73
C HIS A 180 -13.03 8.07 19.12
N LYS A 181 -11.85 7.72 19.64
CA LYS A 181 -11.69 7.23 21.02
C LYS A 181 -12.09 8.28 22.06
N LEU A 182 -11.86 9.57 21.77
CA LEU A 182 -12.32 10.68 22.61
C LEU A 182 -13.85 10.78 22.58
N ILE A 183 -14.47 10.72 21.41
CA ILE A 183 -15.93 10.78 21.21
C ILE A 183 -16.61 9.59 21.89
N ASP A 184 -16.06 8.40 21.76
CA ASP A 184 -16.62 7.16 22.34
C ASP A 184 -16.50 7.18 23.88
N MET A 185 -15.39 7.69 24.43
CA MET A 185 -15.23 7.93 25.88
C MET A 185 -16.13 9.03 26.44
N ILE A 186 -16.52 10.01 25.62
CA ILE A 186 -17.48 11.06 25.99
C ILE A 186 -18.90 10.51 25.93
N GLY A 187 -19.24 9.71 24.91
CA GLY A 187 -20.56 9.11 24.71
C GLY A 187 -20.91 8.01 25.71
N SER A 188 -19.91 7.30 26.24
CA SER A 188 -20.09 6.25 27.27
C SER A 188 -20.11 6.78 28.71
N ALA A 189 -19.94 8.08 28.93
CA ALA A 189 -20.03 8.69 30.26
C ALA A 189 -21.50 8.99 30.62
N PRO A 190 -21.99 8.61 31.82
CA PRO A 190 -23.35 8.93 32.24
C PRO A 190 -23.56 10.44 32.31
N SER A 191 -24.72 10.90 31.81
CA SER A 191 -25.10 12.30 31.55
C SER A 191 -25.14 13.24 32.77
N SER A 192 -24.77 12.77 33.96
CA SER A 192 -24.78 13.53 35.21
C SER A 192 -23.40 13.79 35.84
N SER A 193 -22.28 13.51 35.17
CA SER A 193 -20.95 13.71 35.77
C SER A 193 -19.90 14.34 34.83
N GLY A 194 -19.87 15.68 34.79
CA GLY A 194 -18.75 16.43 34.17
C GLY A 194 -17.38 16.06 34.77
N ASP A 195 -17.38 15.56 36.00
CA ASP A 195 -16.21 15.09 36.72
C ASP A 195 -15.61 13.79 36.13
N ALA A 196 -16.46 12.88 35.62
CA ALA A 196 -16.01 11.68 34.93
C ALA A 196 -15.38 12.00 33.57
N VAL A 197 -15.99 12.92 32.82
CA VAL A 197 -15.45 13.40 31.54
C VAL A 197 -14.12 14.11 31.74
N ALA A 198 -14.02 14.99 32.77
CA ALA A 198 -12.77 15.65 33.13
C ALA A 198 -11.66 14.66 33.55
N ARG A 199 -11.99 13.64 34.35
CA ARG A 199 -11.02 12.57 34.71
C ARG A 199 -10.57 11.76 33.48
N ASN A 200 -11.48 11.47 32.56
CA ASN A 200 -11.19 10.72 31.33
C ASN A 200 -10.29 11.53 30.39
N LEU A 201 -10.56 12.83 30.24
CA LEU A 201 -9.73 13.79 29.50
C LEU A 201 -8.33 13.94 30.10
N VAL A 202 -8.23 14.13 31.42
CA VAL A 202 -6.94 14.23 32.12
C VAL A 202 -6.14 12.93 31.98
N ARG A 203 -6.81 11.77 32.05
CA ARG A 203 -6.18 10.48 31.83
C ARG A 203 -5.69 10.33 30.40
N PHE A 204 -6.50 10.70 29.40
CA PHE A 204 -6.15 10.70 27.98
C PHE A 204 -4.94 11.59 27.68
N ILE A 205 -4.93 12.82 28.20
CA ILE A 205 -3.82 13.77 28.07
C ILE A 205 -2.55 13.23 28.75
N ARG A 206 -2.67 12.64 29.95
CA ARG A 206 -1.54 12.08 30.69
C ARG A 206 -0.94 10.84 30.03
N THR A 207 -1.72 10.09 29.25
CA THR A 207 -1.26 8.89 28.53
C THR A 207 -0.80 9.18 27.10
N ARG A 208 -1.02 10.39 26.58
CA ARG A 208 -0.62 10.76 25.22
C ARG A 208 0.90 10.92 25.16
N VAL A 209 1.53 10.20 24.23
CA VAL A 209 2.94 10.39 23.92
C VAL A 209 3.09 11.74 23.19
N PRO A 210 3.99 12.65 23.63
CA PRO A 210 4.20 13.93 22.96
C PRO A 210 4.59 13.74 21.49
N GLU A 211 4.10 14.61 20.61
CA GLU A 211 4.33 14.53 19.16
C GLU A 211 5.82 14.58 18.78
N SER A 212 6.61 15.40 19.49
CA SER A 212 8.07 15.44 19.34
C SER A 212 8.76 14.11 19.68
N VAL A 213 8.21 13.35 20.63
CA VAL A 213 8.72 12.01 20.97
C VAL A 213 8.37 11.01 19.87
N VAL A 214 7.17 11.11 19.31
CA VAL A 214 6.73 10.28 18.19
C VAL A 214 7.60 10.51 16.96
N GLU A 215 7.84 11.77 16.60
CA GLU A 215 8.70 12.14 15.47
C GLU A 215 10.14 11.65 15.68
N SER A 216 10.67 11.83 16.90
CA SER A 216 11.99 11.30 17.27
C SER A 216 12.03 9.77 17.20
N GLN A 217 10.99 9.08 17.64
CA GLN A 217 10.87 7.62 17.52
C GLN A 217 10.86 7.19 16.06
N HIS A 218 10.08 7.86 15.21
CA HIS A 218 10.01 7.56 13.79
C HIS A 218 11.38 7.73 13.11
N MET A 219 12.09 8.83 13.37
CA MET A 219 13.45 9.05 12.87
C MET A 219 14.43 7.95 13.34
N LEU A 220 14.41 7.60 14.62
CA LEU A 220 15.27 6.54 15.16
C LEU A 220 14.95 5.17 14.53
N MET A 221 13.68 4.88 14.28
CA MET A 221 13.24 3.64 13.68
C MET A 221 13.68 3.57 12.21
N ASN A 222 13.54 4.64 11.44
CA ASN A 222 14.02 4.71 10.06
C ASN A 222 15.54 4.52 9.97
N ASN A 223 16.30 5.13 10.87
CA ASN A 223 17.75 4.99 10.89
C ASN A 223 18.21 3.55 11.25
N LEU A 224 17.61 2.94 12.27
CA LEU A 224 18.07 1.65 12.81
C LEU A 224 17.47 0.43 12.09
N ILE A 225 16.21 0.53 11.68
CA ILE A 225 15.44 -0.58 11.09
C ILE A 225 15.21 -0.33 9.60
N GLY A 226 14.79 0.88 9.24
CA GLY A 226 14.44 1.27 7.88
C GLY A 226 15.61 1.31 6.90
N SER A 227 16.84 1.59 7.37
CA SER A 227 17.97 1.79 6.47
C SER A 227 18.19 0.60 5.53
N ALA A 228 18.46 0.87 4.25
CA ALA A 228 18.68 -0.15 3.22
C ALA A 228 19.91 -1.06 3.47
N SER A 229 20.70 -0.78 4.51
CA SER A 229 21.80 -1.60 5.02
C SER A 229 21.39 -2.49 6.20
N SER A 230 20.23 -2.27 6.81
CA SER A 230 19.74 -3.01 7.96
C SER A 230 19.28 -4.40 7.54
N GLY A 231 19.84 -5.44 8.17
CA GLY A 231 19.38 -6.82 8.01
C GLY A 231 17.96 -7.06 8.56
N ALA A 232 17.37 -6.09 9.26
CA ALA A 232 16.06 -6.20 9.88
C ALA A 232 14.92 -6.31 8.84
N ILE A 233 14.90 -5.45 7.81
CA ILE A 233 13.89 -5.52 6.74
C ILE A 233 13.94 -6.86 6.03
N LYS A 234 15.14 -7.36 5.72
CA LYS A 234 15.30 -8.69 5.11
C LYS A 234 14.65 -9.79 5.96
N LYS A 235 14.80 -9.74 7.29
CA LYS A 235 14.14 -10.68 8.20
C LYS A 235 12.62 -10.53 8.21
N PHE A 236 12.09 -9.31 8.19
CA PHE A 236 10.63 -9.11 8.10
C PHE A 236 10.07 -9.66 6.78
N VAL A 237 10.75 -9.45 5.66
CA VAL A 237 10.36 -10.03 4.37
C VAL A 237 10.44 -11.57 4.42
N GLN A 238 11.46 -12.15 5.05
CA GLN A 238 11.54 -13.60 5.25
C GLN A 238 10.42 -14.15 6.14
N MET A 239 9.98 -13.38 7.14
CA MET A 239 8.84 -13.72 8.00
C MET A 239 7.52 -13.68 7.24
N LEU A 240 7.46 -13.15 6.01
CA LEU A 240 6.27 -13.23 5.17
C LEU A 240 6.11 -14.62 4.51
N ASP A 241 7.20 -15.40 4.39
CA ASP A 241 7.18 -16.70 3.74
C ASP A 241 6.45 -17.76 4.60
N SER A 242 5.34 -18.27 4.04
CA SER A 242 4.47 -19.26 4.67
C SER A 242 5.10 -20.66 4.79
N ARG A 243 6.26 -20.89 4.16
CA ARG A 243 6.95 -22.19 4.18
C ARG A 243 7.87 -22.37 5.40
N SER A 244 8.07 -21.33 6.20
CA SER A 244 8.89 -21.40 7.41
C SER A 244 8.15 -22.13 8.55
N GLN A 245 8.83 -23.08 9.18
CA GLN A 245 8.23 -24.10 10.07
C GLN A 245 7.81 -23.56 11.46
N SER A 246 7.89 -22.24 11.70
CA SER A 246 7.74 -21.63 13.03
C SER A 246 6.65 -20.56 13.17
N ASP A 247 5.90 -20.20 12.13
CA ASP A 247 5.09 -18.97 12.18
C ASP A 247 3.59 -19.16 12.44
N SER A 248 3.15 -18.55 13.54
CA SER A 248 1.74 -18.21 13.75
C SER A 248 1.32 -17.12 12.75
N THR A 249 0.09 -17.19 12.21
CA THR A 249 -0.53 -16.15 11.35
C THR A 249 -0.33 -14.73 11.86
N GLU A 250 -0.31 -14.58 13.19
CA GLU A 250 0.02 -13.33 13.89
C GLU A 250 1.40 -12.75 13.53
N THR A 251 2.44 -13.58 13.45
CA THR A 251 3.81 -13.13 13.15
C THR A 251 3.89 -12.57 11.73
N ARG A 252 3.27 -13.26 10.77
CA ARG A 252 3.18 -12.83 9.37
C ARG A 252 2.45 -11.50 9.23
N PHE A 253 1.33 -11.35 9.93
CA PHE A 253 0.54 -10.10 9.92
C PHE A 253 1.35 -8.90 10.44
N ARG A 254 2.06 -9.07 11.56
CA ARG A 254 2.93 -8.03 12.10
C ARG A 254 4.07 -7.70 11.15
N ALA A 255 4.76 -8.72 10.62
CA ALA A 255 5.83 -8.52 9.66
C ALA A 255 5.33 -7.74 8.43
N MET A 256 4.14 -8.06 7.93
CA MET A 256 3.53 -7.38 6.79
C MET A 256 3.27 -5.90 7.04
N ARG A 257 2.72 -5.56 8.21
CA ARG A 257 2.49 -4.16 8.61
C ARG A 257 3.80 -3.38 8.79
N ILE A 258 4.84 -4.04 9.30
CA ILE A 258 6.18 -3.44 9.42
C ILE A 258 6.78 -3.21 8.02
N VAL A 259 6.69 -4.18 7.10
CA VAL A 259 7.15 -4.04 5.72
C VAL A 259 6.42 -2.90 5.01
N ALA A 260 5.11 -2.76 5.23
CA ALA A 260 4.32 -1.63 4.71
C ALA A 260 4.79 -0.28 5.25
N HIS A 261 5.12 -0.21 6.55
CA HIS A 261 5.63 1.03 7.15
C HIS A 261 6.97 1.47 6.54
N PHE A 262 7.86 0.52 6.23
CA PHE A 262 9.18 0.81 5.66
C PHE A 262 9.23 0.70 4.13
N ALA A 263 8.10 0.58 3.44
CA ALA A 263 8.09 0.24 2.01
C ALA A 263 8.92 1.19 1.13
N SER A 264 8.96 2.49 1.44
CA SER A 264 9.78 3.49 0.74
C SER A 264 11.29 3.26 0.88
N GLU A 265 11.73 2.62 1.96
CA GLU A 265 13.14 2.38 2.26
C GLU A 265 13.66 1.06 1.66
N ILE A 266 12.75 0.22 1.16
CA ILE A 266 13.10 -1.11 0.65
C ILE A 266 13.78 -0.99 -0.70
N ARG A 267 14.96 -1.61 -0.80
CA ARG A 267 15.68 -1.84 -2.06
C ARG A 267 15.56 -3.31 -2.44
N LEU A 268 14.73 -3.63 -3.41
CA LEU A 268 14.44 -5.01 -3.82
C LEU A 268 15.70 -5.75 -4.31
N SER A 269 16.64 -5.05 -4.94
CA SER A 269 17.93 -5.60 -5.37
C SER A 269 18.78 -6.17 -4.22
N LYS A 270 18.53 -5.75 -2.97
CA LYS A 270 19.22 -6.25 -1.76
C LYS A 270 18.47 -7.37 -1.04
N ILE A 271 17.23 -7.66 -1.42
CA ILE A 271 16.36 -8.62 -0.74
C ILE A 271 15.82 -9.62 -1.78
N PRO A 272 16.56 -10.71 -2.03
CA PRO A 272 16.11 -11.78 -2.93
C PRO A 272 14.73 -12.31 -2.50
N TYR A 273 13.90 -12.65 -3.49
CA TYR A 273 12.55 -13.20 -3.31
C TYR A 273 11.53 -12.27 -2.63
N ALA A 274 11.86 -11.01 -2.33
CA ALA A 274 10.93 -10.08 -1.70
C ALA A 274 9.61 -9.92 -2.47
N ILE A 275 9.69 -9.74 -3.79
CA ILE A 275 8.50 -9.65 -4.66
C ILE A 275 7.65 -10.91 -4.55
N GLN A 276 8.25 -12.09 -4.46
CA GLN A 276 7.54 -13.37 -4.36
C GLN A 276 6.84 -13.52 -3.00
N CYS A 277 7.51 -13.16 -1.90
CA CYS A 277 6.94 -13.18 -0.55
C CYS A 277 5.80 -12.18 -0.38
N ILE A 278 5.89 -10.99 -0.99
CA ILE A 278 4.83 -9.98 -0.93
C ILE A 278 3.65 -10.38 -1.84
N SER A 279 3.93 -10.79 -3.08
CA SER A 279 2.89 -11.13 -4.06
C SER A 279 2.15 -12.44 -3.75
N SER A 280 2.68 -13.32 -2.89
CA SER A 280 1.97 -14.56 -2.51
C SER A 280 0.65 -14.30 -1.78
N PHE A 281 0.50 -13.14 -1.13
CA PHE A 281 -0.74 -12.75 -0.45
C PHE A 281 -1.84 -12.30 -1.42
N LEU A 282 -1.50 -11.92 -2.66
CA LEU A 282 -2.49 -11.53 -3.67
C LEU A 282 -3.31 -12.74 -4.13
N SER A 283 -2.68 -13.92 -4.21
CA SER A 283 -3.28 -15.15 -4.74
C SER A 283 -3.73 -16.14 -3.66
N ASN A 284 -3.59 -15.80 -2.37
CA ASN A 284 -3.94 -16.68 -1.28
C ASN A 284 -5.41 -16.46 -0.88
N SER A 285 -6.27 -17.45 -1.13
CA SER A 285 -7.69 -17.40 -0.77
C SER A 285 -7.91 -17.32 0.75
N GLU A 286 -6.97 -17.82 1.56
CA GLU A 286 -7.04 -17.74 3.03
C GLU A 286 -6.57 -16.38 3.57
N ALA A 287 -6.05 -15.49 2.72
CA ALA A 287 -5.61 -14.17 3.15
C ALA A 287 -6.82 -13.24 3.38
N SER A 288 -6.99 -12.76 4.61
CA SER A 288 -7.95 -11.70 4.93
C SER A 288 -7.84 -10.49 3.99
N HIS A 289 -8.95 -9.81 3.70
CA HIS A 289 -9.00 -8.57 2.90
C HIS A 289 -7.92 -7.55 3.30
N ARG A 290 -7.66 -7.38 4.60
CA ARG A 290 -6.62 -6.46 5.09
C ARG A 290 -5.21 -6.83 4.63
N HIS A 291 -4.93 -8.13 4.45
CA HIS A 291 -3.67 -8.57 3.87
C HIS A 291 -3.59 -8.22 2.38
N LYS A 292 -4.68 -8.39 1.62
CA LYS A 292 -4.71 -8.01 0.21
C LYS A 292 -4.49 -6.49 0.05
N GLU A 293 -5.20 -5.67 0.84
CA GLU A 293 -5.01 -4.21 0.93
C GLU A 293 -3.55 -3.82 1.28
N THR A 294 -2.98 -4.44 2.31
CA THR A 294 -1.60 -4.14 2.72
C THR A 294 -0.58 -4.58 1.66
N SER A 295 -0.83 -5.71 0.98
CA SER A 295 0.06 -6.24 -0.07
C SER A 295 0.15 -5.28 -1.23
N ILE A 296 -0.99 -4.80 -1.72
CA ILE A 296 -1.03 -3.93 -2.88
C ILE A 296 -0.49 -2.54 -2.53
N TYR A 297 -0.74 -2.05 -1.32
CA TYR A 297 -0.09 -0.85 -0.81
C TYR A 297 1.44 -0.97 -0.79
N ILE A 298 2.00 -2.09 -0.30
CA ILE A 298 3.44 -2.33 -0.33
C ILE A 298 3.96 -2.29 -1.77
N LEU A 299 3.31 -3.03 -2.68
CA LEU A 299 3.72 -3.07 -4.10
C LEU A 299 3.67 -1.68 -4.73
N TRP A 300 2.60 -0.91 -4.47
CA TRP A 300 2.48 0.46 -4.92
C TRP A 300 3.63 1.34 -4.41
N LYS A 301 3.91 1.34 -3.10
CA LYS A 301 5.01 2.12 -2.52
C LYS A 301 6.39 1.71 -3.04
N LEU A 302 6.61 0.43 -3.31
CA LEU A 302 7.87 -0.04 -3.90
C LEU A 302 8.11 0.57 -5.28
N THR A 303 7.06 0.90 -6.04
CA THR A 303 7.20 1.53 -7.36
C THR A 303 7.62 3.00 -7.34
N ASP A 304 7.67 3.66 -6.16
CA ASP A 304 8.19 5.03 -6.05
C ASP A 304 9.71 5.08 -6.35
N ASP A 305 10.41 3.96 -6.20
CA ASP A 305 11.79 3.81 -6.61
C ASP A 305 11.93 3.22 -8.02
N GLU A 306 12.69 3.88 -8.89
CA GLU A 306 12.83 3.51 -10.31
C GLU A 306 13.54 2.15 -10.51
N GLU A 307 14.49 1.78 -9.63
CA GLU A 307 15.16 0.48 -9.72
C GLU A 307 14.20 -0.66 -9.33
N ASN A 308 13.47 -0.47 -8.21
CA ASN A 308 12.42 -1.39 -7.81
C ASN A 308 11.34 -1.53 -8.89
N LEU A 309 10.88 -0.41 -9.45
CA LEU A 309 9.87 -0.39 -10.50
C LEU A 309 10.30 -1.23 -11.71
N ARG A 310 11.55 -1.10 -12.16
CA ARG A 310 12.10 -1.93 -13.26
C ARG A 310 12.20 -3.41 -12.91
N LEU A 311 12.58 -3.75 -11.68
CA LEU A 311 12.64 -5.15 -11.24
C LEU A 311 11.23 -5.76 -11.20
N MET A 312 10.26 -5.02 -10.67
CA MET A 312 8.89 -5.44 -10.54
C MET A 312 8.21 -5.57 -11.92
N SER A 313 8.37 -4.61 -12.81
CA SER A 313 7.76 -4.64 -14.14
C SER A 313 8.28 -5.79 -15.03
N ASN A 314 9.49 -6.29 -14.74
CA ASN A 314 10.08 -7.44 -15.43
C ASN A 314 9.84 -8.77 -14.70
N THR A 315 9.09 -8.76 -13.59
CA THR A 315 8.76 -10.00 -12.85
C THR A 315 7.55 -10.68 -13.50
N ASN A 316 7.80 -11.79 -14.19
CA ASN A 316 6.77 -12.60 -14.85
C ASN A 316 5.61 -12.97 -13.91
N GLY A 317 4.37 -12.80 -14.36
CA GLY A 317 3.18 -13.18 -13.60
C GLY A 317 2.75 -12.18 -12.54
N LEU A 318 3.56 -11.17 -12.20
CA LEU A 318 3.22 -10.22 -11.15
C LEU A 318 2.03 -9.33 -11.56
N ALA A 319 2.04 -8.84 -12.80
CA ALA A 319 0.95 -8.02 -13.33
C ALA A 319 -0.37 -8.79 -13.34
N LEU A 320 -0.37 -10.04 -13.80
CA LEU A 320 -1.57 -10.88 -13.77
C LEU A 320 -2.06 -11.16 -12.36
N LYS A 321 -1.17 -11.39 -11.38
CA LYS A 321 -1.58 -11.56 -9.99
C LYS A 321 -2.27 -10.31 -9.43
N ILE A 322 -1.75 -9.13 -9.77
CA ILE A 322 -2.36 -7.86 -9.37
C ILE A 322 -3.73 -7.71 -10.03
N ILE A 323 -3.80 -7.82 -11.37
CA ILE A 323 -5.05 -7.66 -12.12
C ILE A 323 -6.11 -8.66 -11.67
N LYS A 324 -5.75 -9.95 -11.54
CA LYS A 324 -6.66 -10.99 -11.08
C LYS A 324 -7.23 -10.68 -9.69
N MET A 325 -6.40 -10.18 -8.77
CA MET A 325 -6.86 -9.80 -7.43
C MET A 325 -7.86 -8.63 -7.47
N LEU A 326 -7.80 -7.76 -8.49
CA LEU A 326 -8.76 -6.66 -8.60
C LEU A 326 -10.21 -7.15 -8.72
N VAL A 327 -10.44 -8.38 -9.20
CA VAL A 327 -11.80 -8.92 -9.44
C VAL A 327 -12.02 -10.33 -8.85
N ASP A 328 -11.12 -10.83 -8.00
CA ASP A 328 -11.00 -12.25 -7.59
C ASP A 328 -12.32 -13.06 -7.49
N SER A 329 -12.67 -13.66 -8.63
CA SER A 329 -13.02 -15.06 -8.94
C SER A 329 -14.09 -15.84 -8.16
N ASP A 330 -14.65 -15.37 -7.04
CA ASP A 330 -15.72 -16.08 -6.30
C ASP A 330 -17.03 -15.26 -6.19
N GLY A 331 -17.31 -14.40 -7.18
CA GLY A 331 -18.63 -13.82 -7.38
C GLY A 331 -18.89 -12.50 -6.64
N GLY A 332 -18.14 -11.45 -6.99
CA GLY A 332 -18.56 -10.06 -6.76
C GLY A 332 -18.41 -9.51 -5.34
N GLU A 333 -18.05 -10.31 -4.33
CA GLU A 333 -18.08 -9.84 -2.92
C GLU A 333 -17.24 -8.58 -2.64
N LEU A 334 -16.05 -8.45 -3.25
CA LEU A 334 -15.17 -7.28 -3.06
C LEU A 334 -15.62 -6.03 -3.81
N HIS A 335 -16.16 -6.23 -5.00
CA HIS A 335 -16.59 -5.16 -5.91
C HIS A 335 -18.00 -4.65 -5.58
N ASP A 336 -18.87 -5.49 -4.99
CA ASP A 336 -20.30 -5.19 -4.82
C ASP A 336 -20.72 -4.83 -3.39
N SER A 337 -20.01 -5.29 -2.34
CA SER A 337 -20.44 -5.06 -0.94
C SER A 337 -19.77 -3.89 -0.22
N GLU A 338 -18.51 -3.55 -0.58
CA GLU A 338 -17.74 -2.43 -0.02
C GLU A 338 -16.94 -1.70 -1.13
N HIS A 339 -17.60 -1.34 -2.24
CA HIS A 339 -16.94 -0.75 -3.43
C HIS A 339 -16.02 0.43 -3.08
N ASP A 340 -16.45 1.37 -2.24
CA ASP A 340 -15.63 2.54 -1.88
C ASP A 340 -14.30 2.15 -1.23
N ARG A 341 -14.33 1.17 -0.32
CA ARG A 341 -13.14 0.69 0.40
C ARG A 341 -12.25 -0.14 -0.52
N TRP A 342 -12.83 -1.00 -1.34
CA TRP A 342 -12.10 -1.76 -2.36
C TRP A 342 -11.44 -0.82 -3.38
N CYS A 343 -12.17 0.18 -3.86
CA CYS A 343 -11.70 1.15 -4.83
C CYS A 343 -10.48 1.90 -4.29
N THR A 344 -10.63 2.45 -3.08
CA THR A 344 -9.58 3.24 -2.40
C THR A 344 -8.34 2.41 -2.06
N ASN A 345 -8.50 1.22 -1.49
CA ASN A 345 -7.38 0.47 -0.91
C ASN A 345 -6.81 -0.61 -1.83
N ILE A 346 -7.54 -1.02 -2.88
CA ILE A 346 -7.15 -2.11 -3.77
C ILE A 346 -7.07 -1.65 -5.22
N ALA A 347 -8.18 -1.14 -5.79
CA ALA A 347 -8.26 -0.85 -7.21
C ALA A 347 -7.33 0.29 -7.64
N VAL A 348 -7.38 1.44 -6.95
CA VAL A 348 -6.55 2.60 -7.27
C VAL A 348 -5.05 2.28 -7.12
N PRO A 349 -4.55 1.76 -5.97
CA PRO A 349 -3.14 1.42 -5.83
C PRO A 349 -2.70 0.33 -6.81
N GLY A 350 -3.55 -0.68 -7.05
CA GLY A 350 -3.22 -1.78 -7.96
C GLY A 350 -3.12 -1.33 -9.41
N MET A 351 -4.07 -0.52 -9.87
CA MET A 351 -4.02 0.04 -11.22
C MET A 351 -2.89 1.04 -11.38
N GLU A 352 -2.52 1.79 -10.35
CA GLU A 352 -1.34 2.67 -10.37
C GLU A 352 -0.04 1.87 -10.59
N VAL A 353 0.11 0.70 -9.95
CA VAL A 353 1.25 -0.20 -10.19
C VAL A 353 1.29 -0.64 -11.65
N ILE A 354 0.17 -1.13 -12.20
CA ILE A 354 0.10 -1.58 -13.59
C ILE A 354 0.38 -0.44 -14.57
N LYS A 355 -0.17 0.75 -14.32
CA LYS A 355 0.10 1.99 -15.07
C LYS A 355 1.59 2.31 -15.10
N ARG A 356 2.28 2.24 -13.96
CA ARG A 356 3.73 2.48 -13.88
C ARG A 356 4.52 1.41 -14.61
N PHE A 357 4.14 0.13 -14.51
CA PHE A 357 4.77 -0.95 -15.28
C PHE A 357 4.66 -0.68 -16.78
N THR A 358 3.47 -0.36 -17.26
CA THR A 358 3.21 -0.07 -18.68
C THR A 358 4.04 1.12 -19.17
N SER A 359 4.25 2.14 -18.34
CA SER A 359 5.13 3.28 -18.68
C SER A 359 6.59 2.86 -18.89
N VAL A 360 7.15 1.99 -18.04
CA VAL A 360 8.51 1.44 -18.21
C VAL A 360 8.61 0.58 -19.46
N ILE A 361 7.59 -0.24 -19.68
CA ILE A 361 7.53 -1.15 -20.81
C ILE A 361 7.44 -0.40 -22.14
N LYS A 362 6.65 0.68 -22.21
CA LYS A 362 6.62 1.59 -23.36
C LYS A 362 7.99 2.20 -23.67
N ARG A 363 8.77 2.61 -22.67
CA ARG A 363 10.12 3.19 -22.88
C ARG A 363 11.14 2.17 -23.38
N SER A 364 10.95 0.90 -23.04
CA SER A 364 11.87 -0.20 -23.35
C SER A 364 11.45 -1.01 -24.58
N ASN A 365 10.26 -0.75 -25.15
CA ASN A 365 9.63 -1.57 -26.20
C ASN A 365 9.54 -3.06 -25.85
N ASN A 366 9.39 -3.39 -24.56
CA ASN A 366 9.29 -4.79 -24.11
C ASN A 366 7.86 -5.31 -24.34
N MET A 367 7.70 -6.43 -25.04
CA MET A 367 6.37 -6.97 -25.36
C MET A 367 5.83 -7.97 -24.32
N GLN A 368 6.58 -8.27 -23.26
CA GLN A 368 6.21 -9.29 -22.27
C GLN A 368 4.92 -8.94 -21.54
N LEU A 369 4.79 -7.73 -20.99
CA LEU A 369 3.61 -7.31 -20.22
C LEU A 369 2.34 -7.20 -21.10
N PRO A 370 2.35 -6.51 -22.25
CA PRO A 370 1.20 -6.48 -23.15
C PRO A 370 0.76 -7.89 -23.58
N ARG A 371 1.72 -8.76 -23.90
CA ARG A 371 1.44 -10.15 -24.27
C ARG A 371 0.79 -10.91 -23.11
N GLU A 372 1.38 -10.84 -21.92
CA GLU A 372 0.90 -11.53 -20.73
C GLU A 372 -0.56 -11.13 -20.39
N ILE A 373 -0.90 -9.85 -20.51
CA ILE A 373 -2.27 -9.36 -20.25
C ILE A 373 -3.23 -9.73 -21.38
N LEU A 374 -2.85 -9.54 -22.64
CA LEU A 374 -3.71 -9.84 -23.79
C LEU A 374 -3.98 -11.34 -24.00
N GLU A 375 -3.06 -12.21 -23.58
CA GLU A 375 -3.24 -13.67 -23.60
C GLU A 375 -4.11 -14.18 -22.43
N SER A 376 -4.44 -13.34 -21.44
CA SER A 376 -5.22 -13.72 -20.26
C SER A 376 -6.66 -13.21 -20.32
N THR A 377 -7.62 -14.10 -20.57
CA THR A 377 -9.05 -13.77 -20.59
C THR A 377 -9.51 -13.14 -19.27
N ASP A 378 -9.13 -13.71 -18.12
CA ASP A 378 -9.47 -13.19 -16.79
C ASP A 378 -9.01 -11.73 -16.61
N ALA A 379 -7.81 -11.38 -17.11
CA ALA A 379 -7.28 -10.04 -17.00
C ALA A 379 -8.06 -9.04 -17.86
N ILE A 380 -8.46 -9.47 -19.06
CA ILE A 380 -9.26 -8.63 -19.97
C ILE A 380 -10.66 -8.42 -19.42
N ASP A 381 -11.32 -9.48 -18.98
CA ASP A 381 -12.66 -9.41 -18.39
C ASP A 381 -12.66 -8.52 -17.13
N THR A 382 -11.56 -8.54 -16.37
CA THR A 382 -11.34 -7.62 -15.23
C THR A 382 -11.27 -6.15 -15.69
N LEU A 383 -10.40 -5.84 -16.67
CA LEU A 383 -10.25 -4.47 -17.16
C LEU A 383 -11.55 -3.95 -17.82
N GLU A 384 -12.24 -4.80 -18.58
CA GLU A 384 -13.52 -4.50 -19.20
C GLU A 384 -14.61 -4.24 -18.14
N SER A 385 -14.69 -5.06 -17.09
CA SER A 385 -15.62 -4.87 -15.98
C SER A 385 -15.40 -3.51 -15.29
N MET A 386 -14.15 -3.13 -15.04
CA MET A 386 -13.82 -1.84 -14.42
C MET A 386 -14.19 -0.63 -15.29
N LEU A 387 -14.02 -0.72 -16.62
CA LEU A 387 -14.43 0.33 -17.56
C LEU A 387 -15.97 0.50 -17.60
N ASN A 388 -16.70 -0.61 -17.48
CA ASN A 388 -18.16 -0.62 -17.62
C ASN A 388 -18.91 -0.43 -16.28
N CYS A 389 -18.23 -0.57 -15.14
CA CYS A 389 -18.84 -0.44 -13.81
C CYS A 389 -19.24 1.01 -13.50
N GLN A 390 -20.51 1.22 -13.16
CA GLN A 390 -21.07 2.55 -12.86
C GLN A 390 -20.47 3.19 -11.61
N GLN A 391 -20.13 2.39 -10.59
CA GLN A 391 -19.49 2.91 -9.37
C GLN A 391 -18.01 3.24 -9.62
N CYS A 392 -17.30 2.43 -10.43
CA CYS A 392 -15.94 2.74 -10.86
C CYS A 392 -15.87 4.01 -11.70
N LYS A 393 -16.92 4.36 -12.47
CA LYS A 393 -16.97 5.58 -13.29
C LYS A 393 -16.94 6.87 -12.47
N VAL A 394 -17.40 6.84 -11.21
CA VAL A 394 -17.35 7.98 -10.30
C VAL A 394 -15.91 8.29 -9.86
N GLU A 395 -15.07 7.26 -9.75
CA GLU A 395 -13.67 7.42 -9.38
C GLU A 395 -12.81 7.75 -10.61
N GLU A 396 -12.66 9.04 -10.91
CA GLU A 396 -11.99 9.46 -12.14
C GLU A 396 -10.50 9.04 -12.19
N GLU A 397 -9.80 8.94 -11.06
CA GLU A 397 -8.39 8.53 -11.02
C GLU A 397 -8.22 7.07 -11.45
N LEU A 398 -9.14 6.20 -11.00
CA LEU A 398 -9.19 4.80 -11.38
C LEU A 398 -9.47 4.65 -12.88
N GLN A 399 -10.52 5.30 -13.38
CA GLN A 399 -10.89 5.23 -14.80
C GLN A 399 -9.76 5.68 -15.71
N ARG A 400 -9.14 6.83 -15.42
CA ARG A 400 -7.99 7.32 -16.19
C ARG A 400 -6.84 6.30 -16.23
N SER A 401 -6.56 5.67 -15.09
CA SER A 401 -5.51 4.65 -15.00
C SER A 401 -5.84 3.41 -15.84
N VAL A 402 -7.09 2.94 -15.80
CA VAL A 402 -7.55 1.79 -16.61
C VAL A 402 -7.51 2.13 -18.11
N ILE A 403 -8.05 3.27 -18.53
CA ILE A 403 -8.03 3.73 -19.93
C ILE A 403 -6.61 3.80 -20.45
N MET A 404 -5.68 4.40 -19.69
CA MET A 404 -4.29 4.51 -20.11
C MET A 404 -3.62 3.15 -20.23
N VAL A 405 -3.82 2.25 -19.26
CA VAL A 405 -3.26 0.88 -19.30
C VAL A 405 -3.77 0.13 -20.52
N VAL A 406 -5.09 0.12 -20.75
CA VAL A 406 -5.73 -0.52 -21.90
C VAL A 406 -5.19 0.04 -23.22
N THR A 407 -5.10 1.36 -23.34
CA THR A 407 -4.61 2.04 -24.55
C THR A 407 -3.18 1.64 -24.89
N GLN A 408 -2.28 1.64 -23.91
CA GLN A 408 -0.88 1.28 -24.14
C GLN A 408 -0.73 -0.21 -24.45
N ILE A 409 -1.47 -1.09 -23.77
CA ILE A 409 -1.43 -2.54 -24.03
C ILE A 409 -1.91 -2.84 -25.46
N ILE A 410 -3.04 -2.27 -25.90
CA ILE A 410 -3.54 -2.47 -27.26
C ILE A 410 -2.56 -1.89 -28.28
N SER A 411 -2.09 -0.64 -28.07
CA SER A 411 -1.19 0.05 -29.00
C SER A 411 0.13 -0.70 -29.21
N MET A 412 0.63 -1.40 -28.19
CA MET A 412 1.85 -2.21 -28.29
C MET A 412 1.54 -3.62 -28.84
N GLY A 413 0.40 -4.20 -28.47
CA GLY A 413 0.00 -5.56 -28.82
C GLY A 413 -0.47 -5.77 -30.27
N THR A 414 -0.44 -4.74 -31.11
CA THR A 414 -0.78 -4.84 -32.54
C THR A 414 0.13 -5.81 -33.27
N SER A 415 1.41 -5.89 -32.90
CA SER A 415 2.36 -6.85 -33.48
C SER A 415 2.21 -8.30 -32.99
N LEU A 416 1.26 -8.59 -32.08
CA LEU A 416 1.08 -9.93 -31.52
C LEU A 416 -0.06 -10.68 -32.22
N PRO A 417 0.08 -12.01 -32.46
CA PRO A 417 -0.97 -12.86 -33.02
C PRO A 417 -2.03 -13.21 -31.95
N VAL A 418 -2.46 -12.23 -31.16
CA VAL A 418 -3.53 -12.38 -30.18
C VAL A 418 -4.87 -12.11 -30.87
N GLY A 419 -5.89 -12.89 -30.54
CA GLY A 419 -7.20 -12.84 -31.19
C GLY A 419 -7.81 -11.43 -31.21
N ASP A 420 -8.13 -10.96 -32.42
CA ASP A 420 -8.65 -9.61 -32.70
C ASP A 420 -9.92 -9.27 -31.89
N GLU A 421 -10.73 -10.28 -31.53
CA GLU A 421 -11.93 -10.11 -30.72
C GLU A 421 -11.65 -9.55 -29.32
N VAL A 422 -10.49 -9.88 -28.73
CA VAL A 422 -10.12 -9.38 -27.38
C VAL A 422 -9.83 -7.88 -27.42
N LYS A 423 -9.05 -7.43 -28.41
CA LYS A 423 -8.74 -6.01 -28.64
C LYS A 423 -10.03 -5.22 -28.92
N LYS A 424 -10.93 -5.82 -29.71
CA LYS A 424 -12.22 -5.25 -30.07
C LYS A 424 -13.11 -4.96 -28.87
N ARG A 425 -13.25 -5.88 -27.90
CA ARG A 425 -14.05 -5.63 -26.68
C ARG A 425 -13.61 -4.35 -25.94
N LEU A 426 -12.31 -4.22 -25.72
CA LEU A 426 -11.74 -3.06 -25.01
C LEU A 426 -11.88 -1.76 -25.81
N ILE A 427 -11.70 -1.79 -27.14
CA ILE A 427 -11.93 -0.62 -28.01
C ILE A 427 -13.40 -0.19 -27.93
N LEU A 428 -14.34 -1.13 -27.94
CA LEU A 428 -15.77 -0.85 -27.82
C LEU A 428 -16.12 -0.22 -26.46
N SER A 429 -15.50 -0.66 -25.35
CA SER A 429 -15.68 -0.01 -24.04
C SER A 429 -15.17 1.44 -24.04
N LEU A 430 -14.04 1.73 -24.68
CA LEU A 430 -13.53 3.10 -24.80
C LEU A 430 -14.47 3.99 -25.64
N ILE A 431 -15.04 3.46 -26.71
CA ILE A 431 -16.05 4.14 -27.54
C ILE A 431 -17.28 4.49 -26.71
N ALA A 432 -17.80 3.52 -25.94
CA ALA A 432 -18.96 3.72 -25.09
C ALA A 432 -18.72 4.81 -24.03
N ILE A 433 -17.52 4.87 -23.44
CA ILE A 433 -17.15 5.92 -22.47
C ILE A 433 -17.09 7.29 -23.17
N PHE A 434 -16.43 7.38 -24.32
CA PHE A 434 -16.27 8.64 -25.04
C PHE A 434 -17.62 9.24 -25.47
N LEU A 435 -18.52 8.39 -25.97
CA LEU A 435 -19.82 8.79 -26.54
C LEU A 435 -20.99 8.77 -25.54
N GLU A 436 -20.74 8.51 -24.25
CA GLU A 436 -21.78 8.41 -23.22
C GLU A 436 -22.64 9.69 -23.15
N SER A 437 -23.94 9.62 -23.41
CA SER A 437 -24.82 10.79 -23.36
C SER A 437 -25.33 11.03 -21.93
N GLY A 438 -24.99 12.15 -21.28
CA GLY A 438 -25.66 12.55 -20.03
C GLY A 438 -24.82 12.93 -18.80
N GLY A 439 -23.52 13.19 -18.92
CA GLY A 439 -22.74 13.85 -17.85
C GLY A 439 -22.73 15.37 -18.01
N ASP A 440 -22.50 16.11 -16.91
CA ASP A 440 -21.86 17.43 -16.95
C ASP A 440 -20.83 17.42 -18.09
N GLY A 441 -20.95 18.38 -19.02
CA GLY A 441 -20.21 18.41 -20.28
C GLY A 441 -18.68 18.33 -20.16
N LYS A 442 -18.09 18.32 -18.96
CA LYS A 442 -16.65 18.33 -18.71
C LYS A 442 -16.17 17.09 -17.94
N SER A 443 -16.31 15.90 -18.53
CA SER A 443 -15.71 14.69 -17.99
C SER A 443 -14.27 14.54 -18.49
N SER A 444 -13.33 14.65 -17.56
CA SER A 444 -11.92 14.38 -17.79
C SER A 444 -11.64 12.94 -18.27
N VAL A 445 -12.48 11.99 -17.85
CA VAL A 445 -12.45 10.57 -18.25
C VAL A 445 -12.85 10.43 -19.71
N LYS A 446 -13.91 11.14 -20.15
CA LYS A 446 -14.29 11.21 -21.56
C LYS A 446 -13.17 11.76 -22.42
N LYS A 447 -12.56 12.88 -22.00
CA LYS A 447 -11.44 13.48 -22.73
C LYS A 447 -10.31 12.47 -22.92
N MET A 448 -9.93 11.76 -21.86
CA MET A 448 -8.91 10.72 -21.93
C MET A 448 -9.32 9.55 -22.84
N ALA A 449 -10.57 9.10 -22.80
CA ALA A 449 -11.07 8.07 -23.70
C ALA A 449 -10.96 8.50 -25.18
N GLY A 450 -11.30 9.76 -25.48
CA GLY A 450 -11.16 10.35 -26.81
C GLY A 450 -9.71 10.42 -27.29
N GLU A 451 -8.79 10.90 -26.44
CA GLU A 451 -7.34 10.93 -26.72
C GLU A 451 -6.78 9.53 -26.95
N SER A 452 -7.22 8.56 -26.14
CA SER A 452 -6.86 7.15 -26.28
C SER A 452 -7.36 6.54 -27.58
N LEU A 453 -8.61 6.80 -27.98
CA LEU A 453 -9.15 6.35 -29.26
C LEU A 453 -8.43 7.00 -30.44
N ALA A 454 -8.08 8.29 -30.33
CA ALA A 454 -7.24 8.95 -31.33
C ALA A 454 -5.88 8.25 -31.45
N GLN A 455 -5.22 7.91 -30.34
CA GLN A 455 -3.97 7.13 -30.36
C GLN A 455 -4.16 5.76 -31.04
N LEU A 456 -5.21 5.02 -30.70
CA LEU A 456 -5.45 3.68 -31.25
C LEU A 456 -5.83 3.71 -32.73
N SER A 457 -6.51 4.76 -33.19
CA SER A 457 -6.89 4.95 -34.60
C SER A 457 -5.70 5.21 -35.53
N CYS A 458 -4.55 5.66 -35.00
CA CYS A 458 -3.30 5.74 -35.77
C CYS A 458 -2.77 4.36 -36.22
N VAL A 459 -3.25 3.26 -35.62
CA VAL A 459 -2.87 1.91 -36.02
C VAL A 459 -3.95 1.32 -36.94
N SER A 460 -3.58 1.05 -38.20
CA SER A 460 -4.52 0.64 -39.25
C SER A 460 -5.36 -0.59 -38.90
N GLU A 461 -4.78 -1.56 -38.18
CA GLU A 461 -5.46 -2.78 -37.74
C GLU A 461 -6.69 -2.51 -36.87
N ASN A 462 -6.71 -1.40 -36.13
CA ASN A 462 -7.83 -1.03 -35.27
C ASN A 462 -8.97 -0.33 -36.03
N SER A 463 -8.71 0.15 -37.25
CA SER A 463 -9.64 1.03 -37.98
C SER A 463 -10.96 0.33 -38.34
N SER A 464 -10.92 -0.96 -38.71
CA SER A 464 -12.12 -1.76 -39.00
C SER A 464 -13.01 -1.93 -37.76
N THR A 465 -12.39 -2.18 -36.61
CA THR A 465 -13.07 -2.32 -35.33
C THR A 465 -13.75 -1.03 -34.92
N ILE A 466 -13.05 0.11 -35.05
CA ILE A 466 -13.61 1.41 -34.72
C ILE A 466 -14.77 1.73 -35.66
N LEU A 467 -14.60 1.58 -36.98
CA LEU A 467 -15.65 1.89 -37.96
C LEU A 467 -16.88 0.97 -37.87
N GLY A 468 -16.68 -0.29 -37.47
CA GLY A 468 -17.76 -1.25 -37.24
C GLY A 468 -18.52 -1.05 -35.93
N ALA A 469 -18.06 -0.17 -35.04
CA ALA A 469 -18.68 0.06 -33.74
C ALA A 469 -20.10 0.67 -33.85
N GLU A 470 -20.96 0.33 -32.90
CA GLU A 470 -22.36 0.79 -32.84
C GLU A 470 -23.15 0.53 -34.14
N ASP A 471 -22.93 -0.61 -34.79
CA ASP A 471 -23.47 -0.93 -36.12
C ASP A 471 -23.12 0.14 -37.18
N GLY A 472 -21.93 0.74 -37.07
CA GLY A 472 -21.47 1.83 -37.93
C GLY A 472 -22.04 3.21 -37.59
N ARG A 473 -22.76 3.38 -36.47
CA ARG A 473 -23.28 4.70 -36.04
C ARG A 473 -22.23 5.62 -35.44
N ILE A 474 -21.06 5.10 -35.08
CA ILE A 474 -19.97 5.90 -34.50
C ILE A 474 -19.58 7.11 -35.34
N VAL A 475 -19.61 7.00 -36.67
CA VAL A 475 -19.30 8.11 -37.59
C VAL A 475 -20.30 9.25 -37.41
N ASP A 476 -21.57 8.93 -37.22
CA ASP A 476 -22.63 9.92 -37.02
C ASP A 476 -22.43 10.62 -35.66
N SER A 477 -22.13 9.85 -34.61
CA SER A 477 -21.84 10.35 -33.27
C SER A 477 -20.60 11.27 -33.25
N LEU A 478 -19.50 10.87 -33.90
CA LEU A 478 -18.29 11.69 -34.03
C LEU A 478 -18.53 12.97 -34.83
N THR A 479 -19.34 12.88 -35.89
CA THR A 479 -19.75 14.04 -36.69
C THR A 479 -20.53 15.03 -35.84
N GLN A 480 -21.46 14.56 -35.00
CA GLN A 480 -22.17 15.42 -34.05
C GLN A 480 -21.22 16.12 -33.08
N VAL A 481 -20.24 15.40 -32.53
CA VAL A 481 -19.23 15.96 -31.61
C VAL A 481 -18.37 17.04 -32.27
N ILE A 482 -18.00 16.87 -33.55
CA ILE A 482 -17.23 17.87 -34.31
C ILE A 482 -18.05 19.13 -34.60
N LEU A 483 -19.34 18.96 -34.92
CA LEU A 483 -20.23 20.05 -35.32
C LEU A 483 -20.75 20.86 -34.12
N ASP A 484 -20.68 20.32 -32.92
CA ASP A 484 -20.95 21.08 -31.69
C ASP A 484 -19.75 21.96 -31.33
N LYS A 485 -19.87 23.27 -31.60
CA LYS A 485 -18.81 24.26 -31.33
C LYS A 485 -18.43 24.38 -29.86
N ASN A 486 -19.32 24.00 -28.94
CA ASN A 486 -19.08 24.10 -27.50
C ASN A 486 -18.47 22.81 -26.93
N SER A 487 -18.27 21.78 -27.76
CA SER A 487 -17.72 20.51 -27.32
C SER A 487 -16.23 20.62 -27.02
N GLU A 488 -15.82 20.31 -25.80
CA GLU A 488 -14.40 20.23 -25.40
C GLU A 488 -13.69 18.98 -25.98
N TYR A 489 -14.41 18.17 -26.75
CA TYR A 489 -13.94 16.91 -27.33
C TYR A 489 -13.77 16.98 -28.85
N ARG A 490 -13.98 18.16 -29.47
CA ARG A 490 -13.86 18.38 -30.93
C ARG A 490 -12.53 17.90 -31.46
N LYS A 491 -11.41 18.31 -30.84
CA LYS A 491 -10.06 17.86 -31.20
C LYS A 491 -9.94 16.33 -31.26
N SER A 492 -10.35 15.63 -30.20
CA SER A 492 -10.26 14.16 -30.17
C SER A 492 -11.09 13.51 -31.27
N ALA A 493 -12.32 13.99 -31.51
CA ALA A 493 -13.17 13.49 -32.58
C ALA A 493 -12.57 13.74 -33.97
N ALA A 494 -11.99 14.92 -34.19
CA ALA A 494 -11.32 15.29 -35.43
C ALA A 494 -10.09 14.40 -35.69
N ASP A 495 -9.26 14.17 -34.67
CA ASP A 495 -8.09 13.30 -34.78
C ASP A 495 -8.47 11.84 -35.06
N ILE A 496 -9.51 11.31 -34.40
CA ILE A 496 -10.02 9.96 -34.69
C ILE A 496 -10.44 9.85 -36.16
N LEU A 497 -11.32 10.75 -36.64
CA LEU A 497 -11.81 10.71 -38.02
C LEU A 497 -10.67 10.90 -39.04
N LYS A 498 -9.70 11.76 -38.75
CA LYS A 498 -8.52 12.00 -39.59
C LYS A 498 -7.72 10.71 -39.77
N ASN A 499 -7.45 10.01 -38.67
CA ASN A 499 -6.67 8.78 -38.68
C ASN A 499 -7.42 7.67 -39.41
N LEU A 500 -8.73 7.51 -39.14
CA LEU A 500 -9.56 6.54 -39.85
C LEU A 500 -9.59 6.78 -41.37
N CYS A 501 -9.71 8.04 -41.81
CA CYS A 501 -9.64 8.41 -43.23
C CYS A 501 -8.26 8.13 -43.86
N SER A 502 -7.19 8.17 -43.05
CA SER A 502 -5.82 8.00 -43.53
C SER A 502 -5.42 6.54 -43.69
N HIS A 503 -5.98 5.65 -42.86
CA HIS A 503 -5.55 4.25 -42.76
C HIS A 503 -6.50 3.24 -43.40
N TYR A 504 -7.76 3.59 -43.65
CA TYR A 504 -8.72 2.69 -44.26
C TYR A 504 -8.71 2.81 -45.79
N THR A 505 -8.30 1.76 -46.49
CA THR A 505 -8.06 1.80 -47.95
C THR A 505 -9.06 0.96 -48.77
N THR A 506 -9.99 0.28 -48.13
CA THR A 506 -10.90 -0.66 -48.81
C THR A 506 -12.20 0.05 -49.19
N ASN A 507 -12.30 0.47 -50.46
CA ASN A 507 -13.48 1.15 -51.02
C ASN A 507 -14.74 0.28 -51.08
N GLU A 508 -14.63 -1.03 -50.87
CA GLU A 508 -15.75 -1.98 -50.91
C GLU A 508 -16.47 -2.12 -49.54
N ASP A 509 -15.90 -1.56 -48.47
CA ASP A 509 -16.46 -1.67 -47.14
C ASP A 509 -17.61 -0.69 -46.90
N VAL A 510 -18.77 -1.20 -46.47
CA VAL A 510 -19.98 -0.41 -46.16
C VAL A 510 -19.70 0.65 -45.08
N HIS A 511 -18.89 0.33 -44.07
CA HIS A 511 -18.55 1.27 -43.01
C HIS A 511 -17.63 2.39 -43.51
N PHE A 512 -16.74 2.09 -44.45
CA PHE A 512 -15.89 3.10 -45.06
C PHE A 512 -16.67 4.03 -45.99
N GLN A 513 -17.62 3.51 -46.76
CA GLN A 513 -18.50 4.34 -47.57
C GLN A 513 -19.33 5.28 -46.71
N LYS A 514 -19.80 4.81 -45.55
CA LYS A 514 -20.48 5.66 -44.58
C LYS A 514 -19.57 6.77 -44.04
N LEU A 515 -18.32 6.44 -43.69
CA LEU A 515 -17.31 7.43 -43.30
C LEU A 515 -17.08 8.47 -44.42
N LYS A 516 -16.83 7.99 -45.64
CA LYS A 516 -16.59 8.84 -46.82
C LYS A 516 -17.76 9.82 -47.02
N ASN A 517 -19.00 9.32 -47.04
CA ASN A 517 -20.19 10.16 -47.23
C ASN A 517 -20.36 11.18 -46.10
N ALA A 518 -20.23 10.78 -44.84
CA ALA A 518 -20.34 11.69 -43.70
C ALA A 518 -19.26 12.80 -43.73
N MET A 519 -18.02 12.47 -44.11
CA MET A 519 -16.97 13.50 -44.22
C MET A 519 -17.30 14.51 -45.31
N ILE A 520 -17.75 14.03 -46.47
CA ILE A 520 -17.96 14.85 -47.67
C ILE A 520 -19.23 15.69 -47.56
N ASP A 521 -20.33 15.09 -47.15
CA ASP A 521 -21.64 15.72 -47.16
C ASP A 521 -21.89 16.54 -45.88
N ASP A 522 -21.35 16.12 -44.74
CA ASP A 522 -21.67 16.74 -43.44
C ASP A 522 -20.54 17.51 -42.76
N VAL A 523 -19.34 16.93 -42.67
CA VAL A 523 -18.26 17.50 -41.85
C VAL A 523 -17.50 18.61 -42.58
N ILE A 524 -16.87 18.29 -43.71
CA ILE A 524 -15.94 19.20 -44.36
C ILE A 524 -16.61 20.50 -44.80
N PRO A 525 -17.82 20.53 -45.40
CA PRO A 525 -18.45 21.78 -45.82
C PRO A 525 -18.70 22.76 -44.66
N LYS A 526 -19.11 22.23 -43.50
CA LYS A 526 -19.42 23.03 -42.31
C LYS A 526 -18.14 23.48 -41.60
N VAL A 527 -17.15 22.59 -41.49
CA VAL A 527 -15.86 22.88 -40.85
C VAL A 527 -15.03 23.85 -41.70
N LEU A 528 -14.95 23.69 -43.02
CA LEU A 528 -14.24 24.62 -43.89
C LEU A 528 -14.85 26.02 -43.83
N ARG A 529 -16.19 26.14 -43.85
CA ARG A 529 -16.86 27.42 -43.67
C ARG A 529 -16.45 28.09 -42.36
N GLU A 530 -16.46 27.33 -41.26
CA GLU A 530 -16.00 27.82 -39.96
C GLU A 530 -14.52 28.25 -39.95
N VAL A 531 -13.62 27.43 -40.51
CA VAL A 531 -12.19 27.71 -40.54
C VAL A 531 -11.84 28.89 -41.45
N LEU A 532 -12.56 29.05 -42.57
CA LEU A 532 -12.36 30.13 -43.53
C LEU A 532 -12.95 31.47 -43.05
N ASP A 533 -14.10 31.43 -42.36
CA ASP A 533 -14.73 32.63 -41.75
C ASP A 533 -13.91 33.17 -40.56
N CYS A 534 -13.03 32.37 -39.95
CA CYS A 534 -12.19 32.76 -38.80
C CYS A 534 -10.83 33.39 -39.17
N ARG A 535 -10.56 33.77 -40.43
CA ARG A 535 -9.29 34.45 -40.75
C ARG A 535 -9.18 35.81 -40.04
N PRO A 536 -8.08 36.10 -39.31
CA PRO A 536 -7.79 37.44 -38.87
C PRO A 536 -7.59 38.33 -40.11
N THR A 537 -8.31 39.44 -40.19
CA THR A 537 -8.02 40.53 -41.13
C THR A 537 -6.64 41.10 -40.80
N ALA A 538 -5.61 40.47 -41.34
CA ALA A 538 -4.25 40.99 -41.32
C ALA A 538 -4.19 42.18 -42.29
N GLU A 539 -4.50 43.38 -41.81
CA GLU A 539 -4.12 44.60 -42.51
C GLU A 539 -2.58 44.69 -42.58
N PRO A 540 -2.00 45.10 -43.73
CA PRO A 540 -0.56 45.17 -43.88
C PRO A 540 0.02 46.25 -42.97
N ARG A 541 0.94 45.85 -42.09
CA ARG A 541 1.74 46.76 -41.27
C ARG A 541 2.58 47.66 -42.15
N LEU A 542 2.17 48.91 -42.33
CA LEU A 542 3.05 49.98 -42.82
C LEU A 542 4.04 50.39 -41.71
N PRO A 543 5.25 50.84 -42.06
CA PRO A 543 6.30 51.12 -41.08
C PRO A 543 6.00 52.41 -40.31
N PHE A 544 6.01 52.34 -38.99
CA PHE A 544 5.97 53.50 -38.10
C PHE A 544 7.22 54.38 -38.27
N PRO A 545 7.06 55.71 -38.31
CA PRO A 545 8.06 56.63 -37.76
C PRO A 545 7.54 57.23 -36.44
N ASN A 546 8.41 57.27 -35.43
CA ASN A 546 8.21 57.94 -34.14
C ASN A 546 9.26 59.07 -34.02
N PRO A 547 9.17 60.02 -33.08
CA PRO A 547 8.01 60.81 -32.59
C PRO A 547 8.35 62.32 -32.42
N ILE A 548 7.37 63.24 -32.45
CA ILE A 548 7.51 64.56 -31.78
C ILE A 548 6.20 64.94 -31.06
N TYR A 549 6.38 65.35 -29.80
CA TYR A 549 5.43 65.79 -28.78
C TYR A 549 4.45 66.91 -29.19
N SER A 550 3.21 66.85 -28.68
CA SER A 550 2.47 68.02 -28.15
C SER A 550 1.19 67.60 -27.42
N TYR A 551 0.97 68.26 -26.27
CA TYR A 551 -0.16 68.15 -25.34
C TYR A 551 -1.53 68.45 -25.98
N TYR A 552 -2.59 67.71 -25.62
CA TYR A 552 -3.83 68.20 -25.00
C TYR A 552 -4.87 67.06 -24.82
N THR A 553 -5.72 67.29 -23.83
CA THR A 553 -6.63 66.41 -23.08
C THR A 553 -7.86 65.94 -23.86
N TYR A 554 -8.06 64.62 -24.01
CA TYR A 554 -9.37 63.94 -24.15
C TYR A 554 -9.25 62.46 -23.71
N PRO A 555 -10.26 61.83 -23.10
CA PRO A 555 -10.22 60.40 -22.78
C PRO A 555 -10.28 59.59 -24.09
N PRO A 556 -9.53 58.47 -24.22
CA PRO A 556 -9.55 57.69 -25.44
C PRO A 556 -10.90 56.97 -25.59
N PRO A 557 -11.45 56.84 -26.81
CA PRO A 557 -12.56 55.94 -27.06
C PRO A 557 -12.13 54.51 -26.72
N GLN A 558 -13.02 53.78 -26.03
CA GLN A 558 -12.85 52.35 -25.77
C GLN A 558 -12.88 51.61 -27.12
N TYR A 559 -11.71 51.31 -27.67
CA TYR A 559 -11.59 50.28 -28.68
C TYR A 559 -11.53 48.92 -27.96
N PRO A 560 -12.36 47.93 -28.35
CA PRO A 560 -12.18 46.58 -27.87
C PRO A 560 -10.88 46.05 -28.48
N TYR A 561 -9.86 45.87 -27.64
CA TYR A 561 -8.74 44.99 -27.99
C TYR A 561 -9.32 43.59 -28.22
N PRO A 562 -9.04 42.93 -29.35
CA PRO A 562 -9.32 41.49 -29.48
C PRO A 562 -8.54 40.79 -28.36
N MET A 563 -9.27 40.13 -27.47
CA MET A 563 -8.66 39.14 -26.58
C MET A 563 -7.95 38.11 -27.47
N PRO A 564 -6.72 37.68 -27.15
CA PRO A 564 -6.14 36.54 -27.84
C PRO A 564 -7.09 35.34 -27.64
N ASP A 565 -7.42 34.66 -28.75
CA ASP A 565 -8.24 33.45 -28.77
C ASP A 565 -7.77 32.46 -27.69
N SER A 566 -8.72 31.74 -27.10
CA SER A 566 -8.42 30.76 -26.06
C SER A 566 -7.40 29.73 -26.59
N PRO A 567 -6.40 29.28 -25.82
CA PRO A 567 -5.47 28.23 -26.26
C PRO A 567 -6.18 26.97 -26.77
N TYR A 568 -7.40 26.71 -26.27
CA TYR A 568 -8.26 25.62 -26.71
C TYR A 568 -8.81 25.81 -28.13
N GLU A 569 -9.14 27.04 -28.54
CA GLU A 569 -9.66 27.33 -29.89
C GLU A 569 -8.58 27.11 -30.95
N VAL A 570 -7.32 27.41 -30.64
CA VAL A 570 -6.19 27.22 -31.57
C VAL A 570 -5.91 25.74 -31.84
N GLU A 571 -5.88 24.91 -30.79
CA GLU A 571 -5.65 23.46 -30.94
C GLU A 571 -6.81 22.75 -31.66
N ASP A 572 -8.05 23.17 -31.40
CA ASP A 572 -9.23 22.67 -32.11
C ASP A 572 -9.16 23.05 -33.60
N GLN A 573 -8.81 24.30 -33.92
CA GLN A 573 -8.71 24.77 -35.30
C GLN A 573 -7.60 24.08 -36.08
N GLU A 574 -6.46 23.78 -35.45
CA GLU A 574 -5.39 22.99 -36.04
C GLU A 574 -5.83 21.55 -36.35
N ALA A 575 -6.49 20.88 -35.40
CA ALA A 575 -6.99 19.52 -35.58
C ALA A 575 -8.05 19.43 -36.70
N LEU A 576 -8.99 20.38 -36.75
CA LEU A 576 -10.00 20.49 -37.79
C LEU A 576 -9.38 20.75 -39.18
N SER A 577 -8.40 21.65 -39.26
CA SER A 577 -7.66 21.92 -40.50
C SER A 577 -6.88 20.68 -40.97
N SER A 578 -6.28 19.95 -40.02
CA SER A 578 -5.56 18.70 -40.29
C SER A 578 -6.49 17.60 -40.82
N LEU A 579 -7.69 17.47 -40.25
CA LEU A 579 -8.74 16.58 -40.78
C LEU A 579 -9.11 16.95 -42.21
N CYS A 580 -9.38 18.23 -42.49
CA CYS A 580 -9.72 18.69 -43.84
C CYS A 580 -8.61 18.36 -44.86
N ALA A 581 -7.35 18.60 -44.49
CA ALA A 581 -6.21 18.26 -45.33
C ALA A 581 -6.10 16.75 -45.59
N ALA A 582 -6.31 15.91 -44.58
CA ALA A 582 -6.26 14.45 -44.73
C ALA A 582 -7.38 13.92 -45.63
N VAL A 583 -8.61 14.40 -45.43
CA VAL A 583 -9.77 14.04 -46.28
C VAL A 583 -9.51 14.48 -47.72
N HIS A 584 -9.00 15.70 -47.94
CA HIS A 584 -8.66 16.17 -49.28
C HIS A 584 -7.55 15.32 -49.93
N ALA A 585 -6.47 15.04 -49.20
CA ALA A 585 -5.34 14.27 -49.73
C ALA A 585 -5.67 12.80 -50.03
N ARG A 586 -6.67 12.20 -49.35
CA ARG A 586 -6.96 10.76 -49.44
C ARG A 586 -8.29 10.41 -50.09
N LEU A 587 -9.37 11.12 -49.76
CA LEU A 587 -10.72 10.80 -50.23
C LEU A 587 -11.10 11.58 -51.50
N ILE A 588 -10.65 12.84 -51.62
CA ILE A 588 -10.95 13.69 -52.79
C ILE A 588 -10.06 13.34 -53.99
N SER A 589 -8.79 12.99 -53.75
CA SER A 589 -7.88 12.57 -54.84
C SER A 589 -8.35 11.30 -55.57
N GLN A 590 -9.28 10.53 -54.99
CA GLN A 590 -9.86 9.32 -55.58
C GLN A 590 -11.20 9.60 -56.29
N ASP A 591 -11.75 10.82 -56.22
CA ASP A 591 -13.07 11.18 -56.72
C ASP A 591 -13.08 12.61 -57.31
N PRO A 592 -12.91 12.77 -58.64
CA PRO A 592 -12.75 14.08 -59.28
C PRO A 592 -14.01 14.96 -59.22
N ASP A 593 -15.21 14.39 -59.16
CA ASP A 593 -16.49 15.13 -59.05
C ASP A 593 -16.60 15.88 -57.71
N LEU A 594 -15.78 15.49 -56.75
CA LEU A 594 -15.76 16.02 -55.41
C LEU A 594 -15.00 17.34 -55.30
N ALA A 595 -13.93 17.52 -56.08
CA ALA A 595 -13.21 18.80 -56.16
C ALA A 595 -14.17 19.91 -56.62
N THR A 596 -15.04 19.60 -57.58
CA THR A 596 -16.09 20.51 -58.07
C THR A 596 -17.16 20.88 -57.03
N ARG A 597 -17.45 19.99 -56.07
CA ARG A 597 -18.35 20.30 -54.94
C ARG A 597 -17.67 21.20 -53.90
N PHE A 598 -16.36 21.06 -53.70
CA PHE A 598 -15.58 21.93 -52.82
C PHE A 598 -15.42 23.34 -53.37
N ASP A 599 -15.16 23.47 -54.68
CA ASP A 599 -15.09 24.77 -55.35
C ASP A 599 -16.41 25.56 -55.31
N GLN A 600 -17.53 24.91 -54.99
CA GLN A 600 -18.84 25.55 -54.80
C GLN A 600 -19.09 26.02 -53.36
N ILE A 601 -18.30 25.58 -52.38
CA ILE A 601 -18.44 26.00 -50.97
C ILE A 601 -17.78 27.35 -50.73
N ASP A 602 -16.79 27.72 -51.55
CA ASP A 602 -16.10 29.02 -51.58
C ASP A 602 -16.87 30.12 -52.36
N LYS A 603 -18.06 29.80 -52.90
CA LYS A 603 -18.97 30.74 -53.59
C LYS A 603 -20.25 30.93 -52.78
#